data_AF-A0A292RW04-F1
#
_entry.id   AF-A0A292RW04-F1
#
_cell.length_a   1.000
_cell.length_b   1.000
_cell.length_c   1.000
_cell.angle_alpha   90.00
_cell.angle_beta   90.00
_cell.angle_gamma   90.00
#
_symmetry.space_group_name_H-M   'P 1'
#
loop_
_entity.id
_entity.type
_entity.pdbx_description
1 polymer ?
#
loop_
_entity_poly.entity_id
_entity_poly.type
_entity_poly.pdbx_seq_one_letter_code
_entity_poly.pdbx_strand_id
1 'polypeptide(L)'
;MYSSEEKYEVVLKSATDINMSNWQITKTLDTMTMVNNKFVILSIINNLINEGVEKKDIFVTDKSFLISTNYKTYFENGNKFWGKQKDIVKMYSLGRLISMEPNEDIFRMNCLFEFYKKINSITNKYLKCRIRNIYLADSYDILFKESIEQAYEILLEGAKNQVCDVFERHISPDINKKDMIIKTLENQKDLCLERSRKKFKKMMADSQKNLHIHTIASIDQL
;
A
#
# COMPACT_ATOMS: atom_id res chain seq x y z
N MET A 1 -4.83 45.54 -21.44
CA MET A 1 -4.16 44.87 -22.57
C MET A 1 -2.67 44.90 -22.25
N TYR A 2 -2.11 43.82 -21.73
CA TYR A 2 -0.66 43.71 -21.48
C TYR A 2 -0.07 42.92 -22.64
N SER A 3 0.57 43.60 -23.58
CA SER A 3 1.40 42.98 -24.61
C SER A 3 2.84 42.91 -24.08
N SER A 4 3.23 41.79 -23.49
CA SER A 4 4.65 41.45 -23.36
C SER A 4 4.95 40.36 -24.37
N GLU A 5 5.24 40.75 -25.61
CA GLU A 5 5.84 39.89 -26.64
C GLU A 5 7.33 39.60 -26.35
N GLU A 6 7.75 39.64 -25.08
CA GLU A 6 9.11 39.30 -24.69
C GLU A 6 9.27 37.77 -24.74
N LYS A 7 9.91 37.30 -25.81
CA LYS A 7 10.42 35.93 -25.88
C LYS A 7 11.72 35.86 -25.10
N TYR A 8 11.69 35.14 -23.99
CA TYR A 8 12.88 34.80 -23.23
C TYR A 8 13.56 33.59 -23.86
N GLU A 9 14.77 33.77 -24.41
CA GLU A 9 15.61 32.67 -24.86
C GLU A 9 16.38 32.11 -23.67
N VAL A 10 16.03 30.89 -23.25
CA VAL A 10 16.74 30.17 -22.19
C VAL A 10 17.82 29.30 -22.81
N VAL A 11 19.06 29.76 -22.76
CA VAL A 11 20.22 28.98 -23.19
C VAL A 11 20.76 28.18 -22.01
N LEU A 12 20.46 26.88 -21.98
CA LEU A 12 21.01 25.94 -20.98
C LEU A 12 22.44 25.57 -21.39
N LYS A 13 23.44 26.16 -20.73
CA LYS A 13 24.85 25.77 -20.89
C LYS A 13 25.20 24.72 -19.83
N SER A 14 25.66 23.55 -20.28
CA SER A 14 26.21 22.52 -19.39
C SER A 14 27.46 23.07 -18.69
N ALA A 15 27.47 23.08 -17.35
CA ALA A 15 28.68 23.30 -16.58
C ALA A 15 29.49 21.99 -16.59
N THR A 16 30.19 21.73 -17.69
CA THR A 16 31.01 20.52 -17.91
C THR A 16 32.08 20.31 -16.83
N ASP A 17 32.37 21.36 -16.06
CA ASP A 17 33.50 21.42 -15.12
C ASP A 17 33.07 21.04 -13.69
N ILE A 18 31.79 20.75 -13.47
CA ILE A 18 31.25 20.32 -12.17
C ILE A 18 30.80 18.87 -12.29
N ASN A 19 31.62 17.96 -11.74
CA ASN A 19 31.20 16.57 -11.57
C ASN A 19 29.99 16.51 -10.63
N MET A 20 28.87 15.94 -11.11
CA MET A 20 27.75 15.64 -10.25
C MET A 20 28.20 14.69 -9.13
N SER A 21 27.83 14.98 -7.89
CA SER A 21 28.05 14.02 -6.80
C SER A 21 27.28 12.72 -7.07
N ASN A 22 27.77 11.59 -6.54
CA ASN A 22 27.08 10.31 -6.67
C ASN A 22 25.60 10.38 -6.24
N TRP A 23 25.27 11.19 -5.22
CA TRP A 23 23.89 11.40 -4.81
C TRP A 23 23.05 12.16 -5.85
N GLN A 24 23.62 13.15 -6.52
CA GLN A 24 22.95 13.88 -7.59
C GLN A 24 22.77 13.01 -8.84
N ILE A 25 23.75 12.16 -9.16
CA ILE A 25 23.67 11.18 -10.26
C ILE A 25 22.56 10.17 -9.96
N THR A 26 22.56 9.57 -8.77
CA THR A 26 21.51 8.63 -8.35
C THR A 26 20.15 9.29 -8.36
N LYS A 27 19.99 10.51 -7.81
CA LYS A 27 18.72 11.23 -7.81
C LYS A 27 18.22 11.57 -9.21
N THR A 28 19.12 11.93 -10.13
CA THR A 28 18.77 12.22 -11.53
C THR A 28 18.34 10.95 -12.26
N LEU A 29 19.07 9.84 -12.09
CA LEU A 29 18.71 8.53 -12.63
C LEU A 29 17.39 8.04 -12.04
N ASP A 30 17.19 8.14 -10.73
CA ASP A 30 15.93 7.78 -10.07
C ASP A 30 14.76 8.60 -10.65
N THR A 31 14.97 9.89 -10.90
CA THR A 31 13.95 10.78 -11.49
C THR A 31 13.64 10.39 -12.94
N MET A 32 14.66 10.13 -13.77
CA MET A 32 14.48 9.67 -15.15
C MET A 32 13.80 8.30 -15.22
N THR A 33 14.18 7.39 -14.33
CA THR A 33 13.61 6.04 -14.23
C THR A 33 12.15 6.11 -13.77
N MET A 34 11.82 7.03 -12.86
CA MET A 34 10.45 7.29 -12.40
C MET A 34 9.55 7.84 -13.51
N VAL A 35 10.06 8.74 -14.37
CA VAL A 35 9.32 9.30 -15.52
C VAL A 35 9.07 8.22 -16.57
N ASN A 36 10.09 7.42 -16.93
CA ASN A 36 9.92 6.32 -17.89
C ASN A 36 8.95 5.24 -17.37
N ASN A 37 9.03 4.91 -16.09
CA ASN A 37 8.08 3.99 -15.45
C ASN A 37 6.65 4.51 -15.51
N LYS A 38 6.44 5.83 -15.39
CA LYS A 38 5.10 6.43 -15.48
C LYS A 38 4.48 6.23 -16.87
N PHE A 39 5.23 6.46 -17.94
CA PHE A 39 4.72 6.24 -19.31
C PHE A 39 4.43 4.77 -19.59
N VAL A 40 5.30 3.86 -19.11
CA VAL A 40 5.08 2.42 -19.23
C VAL A 40 3.81 1.99 -18.48
N ILE A 41 3.62 2.44 -17.24
CA ILE A 41 2.41 2.15 -16.45
C ILE A 41 1.17 2.70 -17.15
N LEU A 42 1.20 3.94 -17.66
CA LEU A 42 0.08 4.54 -18.39
C LEU A 42 -0.25 3.76 -19.67
N SER A 43 0.77 3.30 -20.40
CA SER A 43 0.56 2.47 -21.58
C SER A 43 -0.10 1.13 -21.24
N ILE A 44 0.32 0.48 -20.16
CA ILE A 44 -0.29 -0.78 -19.71
C ILE A 44 -1.75 -0.56 -19.30
N ILE A 45 -2.02 0.51 -18.54
CA ILE A 45 -3.39 0.87 -18.13
C ILE A 45 -4.27 1.11 -19.36
N ASN A 46 -3.80 1.88 -20.35
CA ASN A 46 -4.55 2.13 -21.56
C ASN A 46 -4.86 0.84 -22.34
N ASN A 47 -3.90 -0.09 -22.42
CA ASN A 47 -4.13 -1.37 -23.07
C ASN A 47 -5.21 -2.18 -22.35
N LEU A 48 -5.17 -2.26 -21.01
CA LEU A 48 -6.19 -2.95 -20.22
C LEU A 48 -7.59 -2.34 -20.42
N ILE A 49 -7.69 -1.01 -20.48
CA ILE A 49 -8.95 -0.32 -20.76
C ILE A 49 -9.45 -0.65 -22.17
N ASN A 50 -8.57 -0.66 -23.17
CA ASN A 50 -8.93 -1.00 -24.55
C ASN A 50 -9.34 -2.47 -24.72
N GLU A 51 -8.80 -3.36 -23.89
CA GLU A 51 -9.19 -4.78 -23.81
C GLU A 51 -10.51 -4.99 -23.05
N GLY A 52 -11.12 -3.94 -22.52
CA GLY A 52 -12.43 -3.98 -21.86
C GLY A 52 -12.39 -4.25 -20.36
N VAL A 53 -11.23 -4.16 -19.71
CA VAL A 53 -11.13 -4.29 -18.25
C VAL A 53 -11.78 -3.07 -17.58
N GLU A 54 -12.67 -3.32 -16.61
CA GLU A 54 -13.33 -2.24 -15.89
C GLU A 54 -12.33 -1.46 -15.03
N LYS A 55 -12.44 -0.12 -15.01
CA LYS A 55 -11.51 0.76 -14.27
C LYS A 55 -11.46 0.46 -12.77
N LYS A 56 -12.58 0.02 -12.18
CA LYS A 56 -12.65 -0.39 -10.77
C LYS A 56 -11.74 -1.58 -10.43
N ASP A 57 -11.38 -2.39 -11.43
CA ASP A 57 -10.55 -3.59 -11.29
C ASP A 57 -9.08 -3.32 -11.64
N ILE A 58 -8.75 -2.11 -12.10
CA ILE A 58 -7.38 -1.67 -12.38
C ILE A 58 -6.82 -0.96 -11.14
N PHE A 59 -5.67 -1.43 -10.66
CA PHE A 59 -4.95 -0.82 -9.55
C PHE A 59 -3.44 -0.86 -9.73
N VAL A 60 -2.76 0.08 -9.08
CA VAL A 60 -1.31 0.24 -9.08
C VAL A 60 -0.80 0.14 -7.65
N THR A 61 0.38 -0.44 -7.46
CA THR A 61 1.00 -0.54 -6.12
C THR A 61 1.97 0.61 -5.87
N ASP A 62 1.97 1.18 -4.67
CA ASP A 62 2.74 2.40 -4.35
C ASP A 62 4.23 2.17 -4.11
N LYS A 63 4.68 0.91 -4.02
CA LYS A 63 6.10 0.57 -3.96
C LYS A 63 6.54 -0.12 -5.23
N SER A 64 7.57 0.45 -5.84
CA SER A 64 8.47 -0.29 -6.72
C SER A 64 9.37 -1.15 -5.83
N PHE A 65 9.46 -2.45 -6.08
CA PHE A 65 10.44 -3.29 -5.40
C PHE A 65 11.86 -2.69 -5.56
N LEU A 66 12.73 -2.88 -4.56
CA LEU A 66 14.17 -2.84 -4.81
C LEU A 66 14.49 -4.01 -5.77
N ILE A 67 14.72 -3.66 -7.03
CA ILE A 67 14.65 -4.53 -8.22
C ILE A 67 15.69 -5.66 -8.23
N SER A 68 16.77 -5.58 -7.44
CA SER A 68 17.96 -6.39 -7.71
C SER A 68 17.98 -7.83 -7.18
N THR A 69 17.17 -8.22 -6.17
CA THR A 69 17.28 -9.57 -5.56
C THR A 69 15.98 -10.36 -5.46
N ASN A 70 14.82 -9.73 -5.58
CA ASN A 70 13.52 -10.41 -5.41
C ASN A 70 12.79 -10.71 -6.73
N TYR A 71 13.26 -10.25 -7.90
CA TYR A 71 12.53 -10.50 -9.15
C TYR A 71 12.38 -11.99 -9.46
N LYS A 72 13.43 -12.79 -9.27
CA LYS A 72 13.37 -14.25 -9.52
C LYS A 72 12.34 -14.96 -8.64
N THR A 73 12.40 -14.74 -7.32
CA THR A 73 11.54 -15.45 -6.37
C THR A 73 10.05 -15.14 -6.53
N TYR A 74 9.71 -13.92 -6.99
CA TYR A 74 8.32 -13.46 -7.09
C TYR A 74 7.74 -13.58 -8.52
N PHE A 75 8.55 -13.53 -9.58
CA PHE A 75 8.09 -13.62 -10.96
C PHE A 75 8.39 -14.96 -11.67
N GLU A 76 9.42 -15.73 -11.27
CA GLU A 76 9.70 -17.04 -11.91
C GLU A 76 8.60 -18.08 -11.61
N ASN A 77 7.84 -17.92 -10.52
CA ASN A 77 6.75 -18.83 -10.11
C ASN A 77 5.34 -18.33 -10.48
N GLY A 78 5.23 -17.40 -11.42
CA GLY A 78 3.95 -16.96 -11.97
C GLY A 78 3.58 -15.53 -11.57
N ASN A 79 3.54 -14.67 -12.57
CA ASN A 79 2.98 -13.32 -12.57
C ASN A 79 1.45 -13.27 -12.41
N LYS A 80 0.84 -14.33 -11.85
CA LYS A 80 -0.62 -14.47 -11.73
C LYS A 80 -1.00 -14.57 -10.26
N PHE A 81 -1.78 -13.61 -9.81
CA PHE A 81 -2.40 -13.60 -8.48
C PHE A 81 -3.75 -14.32 -8.56
N TRP A 82 -3.95 -15.35 -7.75
CA TRP A 82 -5.20 -16.13 -7.75
C TRP A 82 -6.05 -15.89 -6.50
N GLY A 83 -5.74 -14.86 -5.72
CA GLY A 83 -6.46 -14.51 -4.50
C GLY A 83 -6.38 -15.57 -3.39
N LYS A 84 -5.41 -16.49 -3.45
CA LYS A 84 -5.26 -17.54 -2.42
C LYS A 84 -4.59 -16.99 -1.17
N GLN A 85 -4.86 -17.64 -0.04
CA GLN A 85 -4.31 -17.32 1.29
C GLN A 85 -2.78 -17.08 1.32
N LYS A 86 -1.99 -17.81 0.51
CA LYS A 86 -0.52 -17.64 0.45
C LYS A 86 -0.06 -16.43 -0.36
N ASP A 87 -0.91 -15.90 -1.23
CA ASP A 87 -0.56 -14.77 -2.11
C ASP A 87 -0.70 -13.43 -1.37
N ILE A 88 -1.50 -13.35 -0.31
CA ILE A 88 -1.70 -12.09 0.42
C ILE A 88 -0.43 -11.55 1.05
N VAL A 89 0.45 -12.44 1.51
CA VAL A 89 1.76 -12.08 2.08
C VAL A 89 2.63 -11.42 1.02
N LYS A 90 2.55 -11.91 -0.22
CA LYS A 90 3.23 -11.30 -1.37
C LYS A 90 2.60 -9.95 -1.68
N MET A 91 1.28 -9.85 -1.74
CA MET A 91 0.58 -8.59 -2.00
C MET A 91 0.90 -7.51 -0.97
N TYR A 92 0.93 -7.86 0.32
CA TYR A 92 1.35 -6.93 1.37
C TYR A 92 2.76 -6.37 1.12
N SER A 93 3.68 -7.19 0.58
CA SER A 93 5.04 -6.74 0.28
C SER A 93 5.11 -5.72 -0.86
N LEU A 94 4.11 -5.70 -1.76
CA LEU A 94 3.97 -4.72 -2.84
C LEU A 94 3.60 -3.32 -2.36
N GLY A 95 3.20 -3.17 -1.10
CA GLY A 95 2.77 -1.89 -0.54
C GLY A 95 1.27 -1.67 -0.68
N ARG A 96 0.87 -0.39 -0.74
CA ARG A 96 -0.52 0.02 -0.81
C ARG A 96 -1.03 -0.15 -2.23
N LEU A 97 -2.24 -0.68 -2.34
CA LEU A 97 -2.98 -0.77 -3.60
C LEU A 97 -3.72 0.54 -3.85
N ILE A 98 -3.56 1.12 -5.03
CA ILE A 98 -4.19 2.38 -5.46
C ILE A 98 -5.07 2.04 -6.66
N SER A 99 -6.39 2.03 -6.45
CA SER A 99 -7.36 1.79 -7.51
C SER A 99 -7.64 3.05 -8.33
N MET A 100 -8.00 2.89 -9.62
CA MET A 100 -8.38 4.02 -10.47
C MET A 100 -9.72 4.64 -10.05
N GLU A 101 -10.64 3.81 -9.58
CA GLU A 101 -11.95 4.22 -9.02
C GLU A 101 -12.09 3.68 -7.60
N PRO A 102 -12.99 4.24 -6.76
CA PRO A 102 -13.25 3.69 -5.44
C PRO A 102 -13.65 2.22 -5.52
N ASN A 103 -12.86 1.37 -4.87
CA ASN A 103 -13.09 -0.06 -4.79
C ASN A 103 -13.06 -0.48 -3.32
N GLU A 104 -14.17 -1.03 -2.83
CA GLU A 104 -14.33 -1.40 -1.43
C GLU A 104 -13.40 -2.56 -1.03
N ASP A 105 -13.19 -3.53 -1.91
CA ASP A 105 -12.33 -4.68 -1.64
C ASP A 105 -10.87 -4.25 -1.48
N ILE A 106 -10.39 -3.42 -2.41
CA ILE A 106 -9.05 -2.83 -2.34
C ILE A 106 -8.88 -1.97 -1.08
N PHE A 107 -9.94 -1.24 -0.70
CA PHE A 107 -9.94 -0.49 0.55
C PHE A 107 -9.81 -1.41 1.77
N ARG A 108 -10.62 -2.48 1.86
CA ARG A 108 -10.59 -3.47 2.95
C ARG A 108 -9.20 -4.11 3.07
N MET A 109 -8.59 -4.50 1.94
CA MET A 109 -7.24 -5.06 1.89
C MET A 109 -6.19 -4.09 2.43
N ASN A 110 -6.22 -2.83 1.97
CA ASN A 110 -5.29 -1.81 2.43
C ASN A 110 -5.40 -1.57 3.95
N CYS A 111 -6.61 -1.62 4.50
CA CYS A 111 -6.82 -1.47 5.93
C CYS A 111 -6.20 -2.64 6.72
N LEU A 112 -6.44 -3.88 6.27
CA LEU A 112 -5.80 -5.06 6.84
C LEU A 112 -4.27 -4.95 6.80
N PHE A 113 -3.69 -4.48 5.69
CA PHE A 113 -2.24 -4.26 5.57
C PHE A 113 -1.71 -3.19 6.51
N GLU A 114 -2.43 -2.06 6.66
CA GLU A 114 -2.06 -1.02 7.60
C GLU A 114 -2.08 -1.54 9.05
N PHE A 115 -3.11 -2.31 9.40
CA PHE A 115 -3.22 -2.91 10.72
C PHE A 115 -2.12 -3.95 10.98
N TYR A 116 -1.88 -4.87 10.05
CA TYR A 116 -0.78 -5.84 10.12
C TYR A 116 0.57 -5.17 10.31
N LYS A 117 0.86 -4.11 9.54
CA LYS A 117 2.09 -3.33 9.69
C LYS A 117 2.22 -2.73 11.10
N LYS A 118 1.11 -2.27 11.68
CA LYS A 118 1.08 -1.66 13.02
C LYS A 118 1.34 -2.70 14.12
N ILE A 119 0.62 -3.82 14.08
CA ILE A 119 0.79 -4.93 15.02
C ILE A 119 2.21 -5.49 14.91
N ASN A 120 2.72 -5.72 13.69
CA ASN A 120 4.09 -6.21 13.48
C ASN A 120 5.16 -5.23 13.98
N SER A 121 4.93 -3.92 13.88
CA SER A 121 5.83 -2.90 14.43
C SER A 121 5.90 -2.97 15.97
N ILE A 122 4.77 -3.15 16.64
CA ILE A 122 4.70 -3.31 18.10
C ILE A 122 5.41 -4.59 18.53
N THR A 123 5.08 -5.73 17.90
CA THR A 123 5.72 -7.03 18.19
C THR A 123 7.23 -6.95 18.00
N ASN A 124 7.70 -6.39 16.89
CA ASN A 124 9.12 -6.24 16.64
C ASN A 124 9.82 -5.29 17.63
N LYS A 125 9.14 -4.21 18.05
CA LYS A 125 9.69 -3.28 19.05
C LYS A 125 9.99 -3.98 20.37
N TYR A 126 9.03 -4.77 20.87
CA TYR A 126 9.10 -5.36 22.21
C TYR A 126 9.72 -6.75 22.27
N LEU A 127 9.52 -7.58 21.24
CA LEU A 127 9.95 -8.98 21.19
C LEU A 127 11.07 -9.26 20.19
N LYS A 128 11.49 -8.25 19.39
CA LYS A 128 12.50 -8.40 18.32
C LYS A 128 12.18 -9.51 17.31
N CYS A 129 10.90 -9.82 17.14
CA CYS A 129 10.43 -10.83 16.20
C CYS A 129 9.35 -10.28 15.27
N ARG A 130 9.19 -10.94 14.12
CA ARG A 130 8.11 -10.64 13.16
C ARG A 130 6.90 -11.48 13.49
N ILE A 131 5.73 -10.95 13.20
CA ILE A 131 4.47 -11.69 13.27
C ILE A 131 4.49 -12.77 12.19
N ARG A 132 4.08 -13.99 12.55
CA ARG A 132 4.01 -15.10 11.59
C ARG A 132 3.06 -14.75 10.46
N ASN A 133 3.47 -15.05 9.24
CA ASN A 133 2.71 -14.75 8.03
C ASN A 133 1.33 -15.45 7.99
N ILE A 134 1.20 -16.59 8.66
CA ILE A 134 -0.05 -17.36 8.73
C ILE A 134 -1.20 -16.52 9.28
N TYR A 135 -0.97 -15.65 10.26
CA TYR A 135 -2.04 -14.84 10.85
C TYR A 135 -2.59 -13.80 9.86
N LEU A 136 -1.73 -13.20 9.03
CA LEU A 136 -2.21 -12.33 7.93
C LEU A 136 -3.01 -13.13 6.90
N ALA A 137 -2.56 -14.35 6.63
CA ALA A 137 -3.18 -15.28 5.71
C ALA A 137 -4.60 -15.66 6.18
N ASP A 138 -4.74 -16.09 7.44
CA ASP A 138 -6.02 -16.46 8.06
C ASP A 138 -6.99 -15.27 8.11
N SER A 139 -6.51 -14.09 8.50
CA SER A 139 -7.32 -12.87 8.52
C SER A 139 -7.84 -12.47 7.14
N TYR A 140 -7.06 -12.69 6.10
CA TYR A 140 -7.47 -12.38 4.73
C TYR A 140 -8.62 -13.27 4.25
N ASP A 141 -8.61 -14.56 4.60
CA ASP A 141 -9.68 -15.48 4.22
C ASP A 141 -11.03 -15.08 4.83
N ILE A 142 -11.03 -14.40 5.99
CA ILE A 142 -12.23 -13.91 6.65
C ILE A 142 -12.64 -12.51 6.19
N LEU A 143 -11.70 -11.70 5.70
CA LEU A 143 -11.94 -10.33 5.25
C LEU A 143 -13.10 -10.19 4.26
N PHE A 144 -13.22 -11.14 3.33
CA PHE A 144 -14.27 -11.14 2.30
C PHE A 144 -15.46 -12.04 2.62
N LYS A 145 -15.31 -12.98 3.56
CA LYS A 145 -16.41 -13.86 4.01
C LYS A 145 -17.30 -13.19 5.05
N GLU A 146 -16.70 -12.36 5.90
CA GLU A 146 -17.39 -11.73 7.03
C GLU A 146 -17.18 -10.21 7.00
N SER A 147 -16.26 -9.68 7.81
CA SER A 147 -16.02 -8.25 7.92
C SER A 147 -14.57 -7.92 8.24
N ILE A 148 -14.23 -6.63 8.08
CA ILE A 148 -12.92 -6.10 8.46
C ILE A 148 -12.67 -6.21 9.96
N GLU A 149 -13.70 -6.05 10.80
CA GLU A 149 -13.60 -6.18 12.25
C GLU A 149 -13.22 -7.60 12.66
N GLN A 150 -13.79 -8.61 11.99
CA GLN A 150 -13.48 -10.01 12.25
C GLN A 150 -12.08 -10.38 11.75
N ALA A 151 -11.70 -9.91 10.56
CA ALA A 151 -10.34 -10.07 10.07
C ALA A 151 -9.30 -9.46 11.02
N TYR A 152 -9.59 -8.29 11.60
CA TYR A 152 -8.74 -7.65 12.61
C TYR A 152 -8.67 -8.47 13.90
N GLU A 153 -9.78 -9.05 14.35
CA GLU A 153 -9.81 -9.88 15.56
C GLU A 153 -8.91 -11.11 15.39
N ILE A 154 -9.01 -11.81 14.26
CA ILE A 154 -8.16 -12.98 13.98
C ILE A 154 -6.68 -12.61 13.98
N LEU A 155 -6.35 -11.45 13.39
CA LEU A 155 -4.97 -11.01 13.33
C LEU A 155 -4.43 -10.67 14.73
N LEU A 156 -5.25 -9.98 15.51
CA LEU A 156 -4.93 -9.56 16.87
C LEU A 156 -4.76 -10.79 17.77
N GLU A 157 -5.67 -11.76 17.68
CA GLU A 157 -5.63 -13.00 18.44
C GLU A 157 -4.37 -13.82 18.09
N GLY A 158 -4.07 -13.98 16.80
CA GLY A 158 -2.83 -14.63 16.36
C GLY A 158 -1.57 -13.93 16.91
N ALA A 159 -1.57 -12.59 16.92
CA ALA A 159 -0.46 -11.81 17.48
C ALA A 159 -0.34 -11.97 19.00
N LYS A 160 -1.45 -11.92 19.75
CA LYS A 160 -1.48 -12.14 21.21
C LYS A 160 -0.95 -13.53 21.57
N ASN A 161 -1.41 -14.57 20.86
CA ASN A 161 -0.95 -15.94 21.05
C ASN A 161 0.56 -16.05 20.79
N GLN A 162 1.07 -15.41 19.74
CA GLN A 162 2.52 -15.34 19.52
C GLN A 162 3.27 -14.63 20.65
N VAL A 163 2.69 -13.58 21.28
CA VAL A 163 3.29 -12.94 22.45
C VAL A 163 3.34 -13.93 23.62
N CYS A 164 2.22 -14.60 23.92
CA CYS A 164 2.17 -15.63 24.98
C CYS A 164 3.22 -16.72 24.76
N ASP A 165 3.27 -17.32 23.56
CA ASP A 165 4.25 -18.33 23.15
C ASP A 165 5.70 -17.91 23.46
N VAL A 166 6.04 -16.64 23.23
CA VAL A 166 7.39 -16.13 23.46
C VAL A 166 7.72 -16.08 24.94
N PHE A 167 6.78 -15.63 25.78
CA PHE A 167 7.01 -15.54 27.22
C PHE A 167 6.97 -16.90 27.91
N GLU A 168 6.09 -17.82 27.50
CA GLU A 168 5.98 -19.18 28.08
C GLU A 168 7.26 -20.01 27.92
N ARG A 169 8.11 -19.68 26.95
CA ARG A 169 9.43 -20.33 26.76
C ARG A 169 10.46 -19.95 27.81
N HIS A 170 10.21 -18.91 28.61
CA HIS A 170 11.15 -18.46 29.63
C HIS A 170 10.92 -19.20 30.94
N ILE A 171 12.00 -19.59 31.61
CA ILE A 171 11.96 -20.28 32.93
C ILE A 171 11.29 -19.40 34.01
N SER A 172 11.42 -18.07 33.89
CA SER A 172 10.72 -17.09 34.73
C SER A 172 10.17 -15.97 33.84
N PRO A 173 8.91 -16.06 33.39
CA PRO A 173 8.32 -15.08 32.47
C PRO A 173 8.01 -13.75 33.18
N ASP A 174 8.34 -12.63 32.53
CA ASP A 174 7.91 -11.30 32.96
C ASP A 174 6.45 -11.05 32.52
N ILE A 175 5.52 -11.42 33.40
CA ILE A 175 4.07 -11.34 33.17
C ILE A 175 3.62 -9.90 32.95
N ASN A 176 4.16 -8.94 33.72
CA ASN A 176 3.81 -7.53 33.61
C ASN A 176 4.12 -6.99 32.21
N LYS A 177 5.30 -7.35 31.68
CA LYS A 177 5.69 -6.94 30.32
C LYS A 177 4.83 -7.63 29.26
N LYS A 178 4.49 -8.91 29.42
CA LYS A 178 3.58 -9.64 28.53
C LYS A 178 2.23 -8.93 28.43
N ASP A 179 1.61 -8.64 29.58
CA ASP A 179 0.28 -8.04 29.66
C ASP A 179 0.29 -6.59 29.12
N MET A 180 1.36 -5.84 29.38
CA MET A 180 1.56 -4.52 28.78
C MET A 180 1.59 -4.59 27.25
N ILE A 181 2.29 -5.57 26.67
CA ILE A 181 2.37 -5.73 25.21
C ILE A 181 0.99 -6.12 24.64
N ILE A 182 0.30 -7.07 25.26
CA ILE A 182 -1.05 -7.50 24.85
C ILE A 182 -2.01 -6.31 24.84
N LYS A 183 -2.09 -5.55 25.94
CA LYS A 183 -2.92 -4.35 26.04
C LYS A 183 -2.56 -3.30 24.99
N THR A 184 -1.27 -3.16 24.67
CA THR A 184 -0.81 -2.24 23.61
C THR A 184 -1.31 -2.67 22.23
N LEU A 185 -1.34 -3.97 21.94
CA LEU A 185 -1.87 -4.52 20.69
C LEU A 185 -3.39 -4.32 20.60
N GLU A 186 -4.12 -4.65 21.67
CA GLU A 186 -5.59 -4.50 21.75
C GLU A 186 -6.04 -3.06 21.48
N ASN A 187 -5.35 -2.09 22.09
CA ASN A 187 -5.62 -0.67 21.88
C ASN A 187 -5.49 -0.21 20.42
N GLN A 188 -4.79 -0.97 19.55
CA GLN A 188 -4.67 -0.58 18.15
C GLN A 188 -5.89 -0.92 17.30
N LYS A 189 -6.71 -1.91 17.70
CA LYS A 189 -7.81 -2.39 16.86
C LYS A 189 -8.80 -1.27 16.55
N ASP A 190 -9.38 -0.69 17.58
CA ASP A 190 -10.41 0.35 17.43
C ASP A 190 -9.86 1.63 16.81
N LEU A 191 -8.64 2.02 17.21
CA LEU A 191 -7.94 3.17 16.63
C LEU A 191 -7.72 3.02 15.11
N CYS A 192 -7.31 1.82 14.67
CA CYS A 192 -7.11 1.55 13.25
C CYS A 192 -8.44 1.45 12.49
N LEU A 193 -9.48 0.84 13.07
CA LEU A 193 -10.81 0.76 12.46
C LEU A 193 -11.43 2.14 12.27
N GLU A 194 -11.40 2.99 13.30
CA GLU A 194 -11.95 4.35 13.22
C GLU A 194 -11.23 5.18 12.15
N ARG A 195 -9.89 5.11 12.12
CA ARG A 195 -9.08 5.79 11.11
C ARG A 195 -9.40 5.29 9.71
N SER A 196 -9.58 3.99 9.54
CA SER A 196 -9.92 3.35 8.26
C SER A 196 -11.29 3.84 7.78
N ARG A 197 -12.31 3.78 8.63
CA ARG A 197 -13.67 4.25 8.32
C ARG A 197 -13.69 5.72 7.90
N LYS A 198 -12.93 6.59 8.58
CA LYS A 198 -12.79 8.01 8.20
C LYS A 198 -12.13 8.17 6.82
N LYS A 199 -11.08 7.41 6.52
CA LYS A 199 -10.43 7.42 5.19
C LYS A 199 -11.39 6.99 4.08
N PHE A 200 -12.17 5.94 4.31
CA PHE A 200 -13.13 5.45 3.30
C PHE A 200 -14.21 6.48 2.97
N LYS A 201 -14.85 7.03 4.01
CA LYS A 201 -15.89 8.05 3.83
C LYS A 201 -15.38 9.24 3.03
N LYS A 202 -14.14 9.68 3.32
CA LYS A 202 -13.49 10.75 2.55
C LYS A 202 -13.29 10.35 1.07
N MET A 203 -12.73 9.17 0.82
CA MET A 203 -12.48 8.68 -0.54
C MET A 203 -13.76 8.60 -1.38
N MET A 204 -14.85 8.09 -0.79
CA MET A 204 -16.16 8.01 -1.45
C MET A 204 -16.72 9.40 -1.76
N ALA A 205 -16.64 10.33 -0.80
CA ALA A 205 -17.12 11.70 -0.98
C ALA A 205 -16.33 12.47 -2.07
N ASP A 206 -15.00 12.30 -2.09
CA ASP A 206 -14.13 12.92 -3.09
C ASP A 206 -14.44 12.38 -4.50
N SER A 207 -14.73 11.08 -4.63
CA SER A 207 -15.13 10.49 -5.91
C SER A 207 -16.49 10.99 -6.41
N GLN A 208 -17.48 11.12 -5.52
CA GLN A 208 -18.81 11.63 -5.89
C GLN A 208 -18.76 13.07 -6.41
N LYS A 209 -17.89 13.91 -5.82
CA LYS A 209 -17.65 15.28 -6.32
C LYS A 209 -17.06 15.28 -7.72
N ASN A 210 -16.10 14.40 -8.01
CA ASN A 210 -15.47 14.31 -9.32
C ASN A 210 -16.47 13.83 -10.40
N LEU A 211 -17.36 12.88 -10.06
CA LEU A 211 -18.46 12.46 -10.93
C LEU A 211 -19.41 13.62 -11.28
N HIS A 212 -19.78 14.45 -10.30
CA HIS A 212 -20.62 15.63 -10.55
C HIS A 212 -19.93 16.68 -11.43
N ILE A 213 -18.63 16.93 -11.24
CA ILE A 213 -17.87 17.87 -12.09
C ILE A 213 -17.82 17.38 -13.55
N HIS A 214 -17.61 16.07 -13.78
CA HIS A 214 -17.61 15.50 -15.12
C HIS A 214 -19.00 15.51 -15.78
N THR A 215 -20.08 15.38 -15.00
CA THR A 215 -21.44 15.45 -15.54
C THR A 215 -21.79 16.88 -15.98
N ILE A 216 -21.38 17.89 -15.19
CA ILE A 216 -21.59 19.31 -15.53
C ILE A 216 -20.76 19.69 -16.77
N ALA A 217 -19.48 19.29 -16.84
CA ALA A 217 -18.62 19.56 -17.98
C ALA A 217 -19.09 18.88 -19.30
N SER A 218 -19.89 17.81 -19.21
CA SER A 218 -20.49 17.13 -20.37
C SER A 218 -21.79 17.80 -20.83
N ILE A 219 -22.48 18.52 -19.94
CA ILE A 219 -23.70 19.27 -20.24
C ILE A 219 -23.36 20.62 -20.87
N ASP A 220 -22.24 21.24 -20.48
CA ASP A 220 -21.77 22.52 -21.04
C ASP A 220 -21.10 22.38 -22.44
N GLN A 221 -21.10 21.17 -23.02
CA GLN A 221 -20.61 20.88 -24.37
C GLN A 221 -21.72 20.47 -25.37
N LEU A 222 -22.99 20.59 -24.98
CA LEU A 222 -24.18 20.42 -25.82
C LEU A 222 -24.88 21.77 -26.03
#